data_AF-A0A5E4AJQ8-F1
#
_entry.id   AF-A0A5E4AJQ8-F1
#
_cell.length_a   1.000
_cell.length_b   1.000
_cell.length_c   1.000
_cell.angle_alpha   90.00
_cell.angle_beta   90.00
_cell.angle_gamma   90.00
#
_symmetry.space_group_name_H-M   'P 1'
#
loop_
_entity.id
_entity.type
_entity.pdbx_description
1 polymer ?
#
loop_
_entity_poly.entity_id
_entity_poly.type
_entity_poly.pdbx_seq_one_letter_code
_entity_poly.pdbx_strand_id
1 'polypeptide(L)'
;MWLSGLQIPESYLTALVQATCRKNGWPLDRSTLFTQVTKFQDAEEVNERAGQGCFVSGLYLEGADWDIERGCLIKSKPKVLVVDLPILKIIPIEVHRLKLQNTFRTPVYTTSMRRNAMGVGLVFEADLFTTRHISHWVLQGVCLTLNSD
;
A
#
# COMPACT_ATOMS: atom_id res chain seq x y z
N MET A 1 9.62 7.54 3.38
CA MET A 1 9.39 8.50 2.27
C MET A 1 7.93 8.88 2.28
N TRP A 2 7.62 10.15 2.03
CA TRP A 2 6.23 10.62 1.92
C TRP A 2 5.82 10.63 0.44
N LEU A 3 5.02 9.64 0.02
CA LEU A 3 4.70 9.44 -1.39
C LEU A 3 3.80 10.55 -1.96
N SER A 4 2.95 11.15 -1.11
CA SER A 4 2.02 12.20 -1.51
C SER A 4 2.69 13.55 -1.82
N GLY A 5 3.93 13.75 -1.37
CA GLY A 5 4.73 14.93 -1.72
C GLY A 5 5.31 14.89 -3.14
N LEU A 6 5.11 13.80 -3.89
CA LEU A 6 5.57 13.66 -5.27
C LEU A 6 4.50 14.16 -6.26
N GLN A 7 4.94 14.81 -7.35
CA GLN A 7 4.02 15.21 -8.44
C GLN A 7 3.40 14.02 -9.17
N ILE A 8 4.16 12.93 -9.34
CA ILE A 8 3.72 11.71 -10.03
C ILE A 8 4.24 10.48 -9.26
N PRO A 9 3.52 10.03 -8.22
CA PRO A 9 3.97 8.93 -7.36
C PRO A 9 4.14 7.59 -8.10
N GLU A 10 3.37 7.35 -9.17
CA GLU A 10 3.45 6.16 -10.02
C GLU A 10 4.81 6.05 -10.72
N SER A 11 5.40 7.19 -11.09
CA SER A 11 6.71 7.24 -11.74
C SER A 11 7.81 6.79 -10.78
N TYR A 12 7.70 7.14 -9.50
CA TYR A 12 8.63 6.69 -8.47
C TYR A 12 8.55 5.16 -8.27
N LEU A 13 7.33 4.61 -8.18
CA LEU A 13 7.13 3.17 -8.05
C LEU A 13 7.69 2.40 -9.26
N THR A 14 7.48 2.93 -10.46
CA THR A 14 8.03 2.36 -11.69
C THR A 14 9.56 2.39 -11.68
N ALA A 15 10.16 3.52 -11.30
CA ALA A 15 11.60 3.66 -11.18
C ALA A 15 12.18 2.70 -10.12
N LEU A 16 11.48 2.49 -9.00
CA LEU A 16 11.87 1.55 -7.95
C LEU A 16 11.93 0.10 -8.47
N VAL A 17 10.92 -0.33 -9.23
CA VAL A 17 10.91 -1.66 -9.87
C VAL A 17 12.06 -1.77 -10.87
N GLN A 18 12.22 -0.78 -11.76
CA GLN A 18 13.28 -0.79 -12.76
C GLN A 18 14.69 -0.83 -12.15
N ALA A 19 14.95 -0.02 -11.12
CA ALA A 19 16.22 -0.01 -10.41
C ALA A 19 16.51 -1.37 -9.74
N THR A 20 15.49 -1.99 -9.16
CA THR A 20 15.62 -3.31 -8.52
C THR A 20 15.84 -4.41 -9.56
N CYS A 21 15.14 -4.37 -10.69
CA CYS A 21 15.35 -5.31 -11.79
C CYS A 21 16.78 -5.24 -12.33
N ARG A 22 17.30 -4.03 -12.56
CA ARG A 22 18.70 -3.82 -13.01
C ARG A 22 19.70 -4.34 -11.98
N LYS A 23 19.47 -4.07 -10.70
CA LYS A 23 20.36 -4.52 -9.61
C LYS A 23 20.41 -6.05 -9.47
N ASN A 24 19.28 -6.72 -9.65
CA ASN A 24 19.14 -8.16 -9.40
C ASN A 24 19.17 -9.02 -10.69
N GLY A 25 19.26 -8.41 -11.88
CA GLY A 25 19.15 -9.12 -13.15
C GLY A 25 17.77 -9.72 -13.43
N TRP A 26 16.71 -9.12 -12.88
CA TRP A 26 15.33 -9.62 -13.08
C TRP A 26 14.72 -9.14 -14.39
N PRO A 27 13.86 -9.95 -15.03
CA PRO A 27 13.05 -9.49 -16.16
C PRO A 27 12.00 -8.47 -15.68
N LEU A 28 11.92 -7.32 -16.35
CA LEU A 28 10.95 -6.27 -15.99
C LEU A 28 9.50 -6.75 -16.18
N ASP A 29 9.25 -7.52 -17.23
CA ASP A 29 7.94 -8.12 -17.57
C ASP A 29 7.48 -9.18 -16.55
N ARG A 30 8.41 -9.69 -15.72
CA ARG A 30 8.12 -10.68 -14.67
C ARG A 30 8.32 -10.11 -13.27
N SER A 31 8.30 -8.79 -13.12
CA SER A 31 8.47 -8.10 -11.85
C SER A 31 7.23 -7.30 -11.49
N THR A 32 6.87 -7.32 -10.21
CA THR A 32 5.71 -6.61 -9.64
C THR A 32 6.09 -5.98 -8.30
N LEU A 33 5.15 -5.24 -7.72
CA LEU A 33 5.22 -4.77 -6.34
C LEU A 33 4.45 -5.73 -5.43
N PHE A 34 4.94 -5.86 -4.21
CA PHE A 34 4.26 -6.43 -3.05
C PHE A 34 4.33 -5.41 -1.92
N THR A 35 3.29 -5.36 -1.09
CA THR A 35 3.32 -4.48 0.08
C THR A 35 3.10 -5.21 1.39
N GLN A 36 3.69 -4.65 2.44
CA GLN A 36 3.56 -5.14 3.80
C GLN A 36 3.39 -3.95 4.74
N VAL A 37 2.30 -3.93 5.49
CA VAL A 37 2.14 -2.98 6.59
C VAL A 37 3.08 -3.41 7.72
N THR A 38 3.90 -2.49 8.19
CA THR A 38 4.84 -2.74 9.27
C THR A 38 4.21 -2.48 10.64
N LYS A 39 4.98 -2.69 11.70
CA LYS A 39 4.58 -2.29 13.07
C LYS A 39 4.99 -0.86 13.42
N PHE A 40 5.73 -0.18 12.54
CA PHE A 40 6.18 1.18 12.76
C PHE A 40 5.01 2.14 12.50
N GLN A 41 4.73 3.00 13.48
CA GLN A 41 3.70 4.03 13.31
C GLN A 41 4.29 5.25 12.60
N ASP A 42 5.43 5.71 13.09
CA ASP A 42 6.10 6.90 12.58
C ASP A 42 7.33 6.56 11.73
N ALA A 43 7.64 7.44 10.78
CA ALA A 43 8.80 7.29 9.92
C ALA A 43 10.13 7.34 10.71
N GLU A 44 10.11 7.97 11.89
CA GLU A 44 11.25 8.13 12.80
C GLU A 44 11.60 6.82 13.52
N GLU A 45 10.64 5.89 13.68
CA GLU A 45 10.87 4.58 14.28
C GLU A 45 11.64 3.63 13.35
N VAL A 46 11.66 3.95 12.05
CA VAL A 46 12.28 3.13 11.01
C VAL A 46 13.79 3.33 11.01
N ASN A 47 14.46 2.60 11.88
CA ASN A 47 15.92 2.62 12.00
C ASN A 47 16.64 1.71 10.99
N GLU A 48 15.90 0.90 10.24
CA GLU A 48 16.44 -0.03 9.25
C GLU A 48 16.34 0.50 7.82
N ARG A 49 17.30 0.11 6.98
CA ARG A 49 17.16 0.28 5.53
C ARG A 49 16.20 -0.78 5.02
N ALA A 50 15.30 -0.40 4.10
CA ALA A 50 14.36 -1.34 3.48
C ALA A 50 15.03 -2.54 2.79
N GLY A 51 16.33 -2.43 2.49
CA GLY A 51 17.16 -3.44 1.80
C GLY A 51 16.84 -3.50 0.32
N GLN A 52 15.61 -3.93 0.01
CA GLN A 52 14.97 -3.84 -1.30
C GLN A 52 13.63 -3.12 -1.13
N GLY A 53 13.34 -2.16 -2.01
CA GLY A 53 12.12 -1.37 -1.95
C GLY A 53 12.24 -0.09 -1.10
N CYS A 54 11.11 0.38 -0.57
CA CYS A 54 11.04 1.60 0.21
C CYS A 54 9.96 1.53 1.31
N PHE A 55 10.05 2.44 2.27
CA PHE A 55 9.02 2.69 3.28
C PHE A 55 8.22 3.93 2.92
N VAL A 56 6.90 3.82 2.98
CA VAL A 56 5.93 4.87 2.71
C VAL A 56 5.18 5.21 3.98
N SER A 57 5.16 6.50 4.31
CA SER A 57 4.41 7.09 5.42
C SER A 57 3.29 7.99 4.90
N GLY A 58 2.34 8.32 5.77
CA GLY A 58 1.24 9.24 5.44
C GLY A 58 0.21 8.62 4.50
N LEU A 59 -0.17 7.38 4.76
CA LEU A 59 -1.27 6.71 4.07
C LEU A 59 -2.47 6.65 5.00
N TYR A 60 -3.65 6.91 4.46
CA TYR A 60 -4.89 6.87 5.23
C TYR A 60 -5.75 5.70 4.77
N LEU A 61 -6.26 4.91 5.71
CA LEU A 61 -7.15 3.78 5.48
C LEU A 61 -8.61 4.20 5.70
N GLU A 62 -9.42 4.04 4.65
CA GLU A 62 -10.85 4.33 4.66
C GLU A 62 -11.65 3.02 4.65
N GLY A 63 -12.79 2.99 5.37
CA GLY A 63 -13.71 1.85 5.36
C GLY A 63 -13.29 0.63 6.18
N ALA A 64 -12.14 0.70 6.85
CA ALA A 64 -11.61 -0.31 7.75
C ALA A 64 -10.73 0.33 8.84
N ASP A 65 -10.30 -0.49 9.80
CA ASP A 65 -9.23 -0.16 10.75
C ASP A 65 -8.13 -1.23 10.64
N TRP A 66 -6.95 -0.94 11.14
CA TRP A 66 -5.79 -1.84 11.08
C TRP A 66 -5.37 -2.26 12.49
N ASP A 67 -5.38 -3.57 12.74
CA ASP A 67 -4.88 -4.13 13.99
C ASP A 67 -3.36 -4.30 13.88
N ILE A 68 -2.60 -3.44 14.57
CA ILE A 68 -1.13 -3.45 14.54
C ILE A 68 -0.56 -4.73 15.17
N GLU A 69 -1.20 -5.22 16.23
CA GLU A 69 -0.75 -6.41 16.95
C GLU A 69 -0.92 -7.67 16.10
N ARG A 70 -2.08 -7.79 15.44
CA ARG A 70 -2.40 -8.92 14.56
C ARG A 70 -1.92 -8.73 13.12
N GLY A 71 -1.54 -7.51 12.74
CA GLY A 71 -1.14 -7.13 11.39
C GLY A 71 -2.24 -7.42 10.36
N CYS A 72 -3.49 -7.08 10.65
CA CYS A 72 -4.61 -7.41 9.76
C CYS A 72 -5.72 -6.36 9.73
N LEU A 73 -6.50 -6.36 8.63
CA LEU A 73 -7.71 -5.55 8.51
C LEU A 73 -8.77 -5.99 9.52
N ILE A 74 -9.30 -4.99 10.24
CA ILE A 74 -10.43 -5.11 11.16
C ILE A 74 -11.54 -4.13 10.77
N LYS A 75 -12.73 -4.31 11.34
CA LYS A 75 -13.84 -3.37 11.11
C LYS A 75 -13.49 -2.01 11.70
N SER A 76 -13.90 -0.95 11.01
CA SER A 76 -13.77 0.41 11.53
C SER A 76 -14.55 0.59 12.83
N LYS A 77 -14.02 1.47 13.70
CA LYS A 77 -14.71 1.88 14.92
C LYS A 77 -15.90 2.77 14.56
N PRO A 78 -17.00 2.74 15.34
CA PRO A 78 -18.16 3.59 15.08
C PRO A 78 -17.75 5.06 15.00
N LYS A 79 -18.21 5.75 13.94
CA LYS A 79 -17.93 7.18 13.65
C LYS A 79 -16.48 7.51 13.28
N VAL A 80 -15.64 6.51 13.02
CA VAL A 80 -14.29 6.71 12.48
C VAL A 80 -14.29 6.23 11.03
N LEU A 81 -14.23 7.19 10.10
CA LEU A 81 -14.29 6.92 8.65
C LEU A 81 -12.91 6.65 8.04
N VAL A 82 -11.90 7.32 8.59
CA VAL A 82 -10.52 7.31 8.12
C VAL A 82 -9.60 7.13 9.33
N VAL A 83 -8.59 6.28 9.19
CA VAL A 83 -7.52 6.08 10.17
C VAL A 83 -6.16 6.15 9.48
N ASP A 84 -5.11 6.47 10.22
CA ASP A 84 -3.75 6.39 9.71
C ASP A 84 -3.33 4.93 9.54
N LEU A 85 -2.80 4.60 8.37
CA LEU A 85 -2.16 3.31 8.16
C LEU A 85 -0.73 3.38 8.70
N PRO A 86 -0.26 2.38 9.47
CA PRO A 86 1.15 2.27 9.82
C PRO A 86 2.04 2.25 8.57
N ILE A 87 3.34 2.47 8.78
CA ILE A 87 4.32 2.55 7.70
C ILE A 87 4.19 1.34 6.76
N LEU A 88 3.96 1.62 5.49
CA LEU A 88 3.82 0.61 4.44
C LEU A 88 5.18 0.37 3.80
N LYS A 89 5.65 -0.87 3.81
CA LYS A 89 6.82 -1.29 3.05
C LYS A 89 6.40 -1.73 1.67
N ILE A 90 6.96 -1.11 0.63
CA ILE A 90 6.77 -1.48 -0.77
C ILE A 90 8.01 -2.22 -1.24
N ILE A 91 7.84 -3.43 -1.76
CA ILE A 91 8.92 -4.36 -2.09
C ILE A 91 8.75 -4.83 -3.55
N PRO A 92 9.67 -4.50 -4.46
CA PRO A 92 9.70 -5.12 -5.78
C PRO A 92 10.04 -6.61 -5.67
N ILE A 93 9.31 -7.45 -6.39
CA ILE A 93 9.44 -8.90 -6.34
C ILE A 93 9.15 -9.52 -7.72
N GLU A 94 9.79 -10.64 -8.04
CA GLU A 94 9.42 -11.43 -9.22
C GLU A 94 8.04 -12.07 -9.03
N VAL A 95 7.20 -12.04 -10.07
CA VAL A 95 5.80 -12.51 -10.03
C VAL A 95 5.70 -13.97 -9.55
N HIS A 96 6.63 -14.84 -9.95
CA HIS A 96 6.61 -16.26 -9.55
C HIS A 96 6.91 -16.50 -8.06
N ARG A 97 7.57 -15.54 -7.39
CA ARG A 97 7.85 -15.59 -5.95
C ARG A 97 6.70 -15.05 -5.11
N LEU A 98 5.81 -14.27 -5.71
CA LEU A 98 4.70 -13.65 -5.01
C LEU A 98 3.62 -14.70 -4.70
N LYS A 99 3.47 -15.01 -3.41
CA LYS A 99 2.44 -15.92 -2.90
C LYS A 99 1.53 -15.15 -1.95
N LEU A 100 0.38 -14.73 -2.47
CA LEU A 100 -0.63 -14.03 -1.67
C LEU A 100 -1.58 -15.07 -1.08
N GLN A 101 -1.77 -15.00 0.23
CA GLN A 101 -2.81 -15.74 0.95
C GLN A 101 -3.48 -14.77 1.89
N ASN A 102 -4.81 -14.82 1.95
CA ASN A 102 -5.56 -13.99 2.88
C ASN A 102 -5.21 -12.50 2.72
N THR A 103 -5.04 -12.07 1.47
CA THR A 103 -4.63 -10.72 1.10
C THR A 103 -5.77 -10.03 0.37
N PHE A 104 -6.14 -8.85 0.84
CA PHE A 104 -7.01 -7.93 0.13
C PHE A 104 -6.15 -6.96 -0.68
N ARG A 105 -6.41 -6.88 -1.99
CA ARG A 105 -5.81 -5.87 -2.86
C ARG A 105 -6.57 -4.56 -2.69
N THR A 106 -5.98 -3.67 -1.92
CA THR A 106 -6.55 -2.39 -1.55
C THR A 106 -6.10 -1.33 -2.55
N PRO A 107 -7.02 -0.65 -3.25
CA PRO A 107 -6.65 0.42 -4.16
C PRO A 107 -6.10 1.61 -3.37
N VAL A 108 -5.00 2.20 -3.86
CA VAL A 108 -4.38 3.39 -3.28
C VAL A 108 -4.65 4.58 -4.21
N TYR A 109 -5.40 5.56 -3.71
CA TYR A 109 -5.78 6.76 -4.46
C TYR A 109 -4.96 7.99 -4.04
N THR A 110 -4.86 8.99 -4.91
CA THR A 110 -4.22 10.27 -4.58
C THR A 110 -5.03 11.03 -3.53
N THR A 111 -6.36 11.08 -3.69
CA THR A 111 -7.27 11.83 -2.82
C THR A 111 -8.52 11.01 -2.48
N SER A 112 -9.32 11.50 -1.53
CA SER A 112 -10.58 10.87 -1.13
C SER A 112 -11.64 10.87 -2.23
N MET A 113 -11.52 11.75 -3.24
CA MET A 113 -12.39 11.79 -4.42
C MET A 113 -12.20 10.57 -5.35
N ARG A 114 -11.23 9.69 -5.04
CA ARG A 114 -10.91 8.45 -5.76
C ARG A 114 -10.66 8.70 -7.25
N ARG A 115 -10.83 7.65 -8.06
CA ARG A 115 -10.59 7.66 -9.50
C ARG A 115 -11.70 8.44 -10.23
N ASN A 116 -11.32 9.45 -10.99
CA ASN A 116 -12.26 10.19 -11.84
C ASN A 116 -12.59 9.39 -13.12
N ALA A 117 -13.57 9.87 -13.89
CA ALA A 117 -14.03 9.22 -15.13
C ALA A 117 -12.95 9.07 -16.21
N MET A 118 -11.89 9.90 -16.16
CA MET A 118 -10.73 9.81 -17.06
C MET A 118 -9.69 8.80 -16.60
N GLY A 119 -9.98 8.08 -15.51
CA GLY A 119 -9.11 7.06 -14.97
C GLY A 119 -7.95 7.59 -14.12
N VAL A 120 -7.92 8.89 -13.82
CA VAL A 120 -6.89 9.56 -13.02
C VAL A 120 -7.25 9.46 -11.54
N GLY A 121 -6.26 9.20 -10.69
CA GLY A 121 -6.39 9.20 -9.24
C GLY A 121 -6.07 7.87 -8.56
N LEU A 122 -5.99 6.75 -9.30
CA LEU A 122 -5.46 5.48 -8.78
C LEU A 122 -3.94 5.44 -8.99
N VAL A 123 -3.19 5.24 -7.91
CA VAL A 123 -1.72 5.20 -7.92
C VAL A 123 -1.21 3.77 -8.08
N PHE A 124 -1.66 2.85 -7.20
CA PHE A 124 -1.32 1.42 -7.26
C PHE A 124 -2.29 0.60 -6.39
N GLU A 125 -2.11 -0.72 -6.35
CA GLU A 125 -2.81 -1.63 -5.42
C GLU A 125 -1.84 -2.08 -4.33
N ALA A 126 -2.22 -1.90 -3.06
CA ALA A 126 -1.50 -2.40 -1.91
C ALA A 126 -2.08 -3.74 -1.44
N ASP A 127 -1.22 -4.68 -1.11
CA ASP A 127 -1.53 -5.95 -0.46
C ASP A 127 -1.69 -5.75 1.05
N LEU A 128 -2.92 -5.86 1.55
CA LEU A 128 -3.24 -5.83 2.98
C LEU A 128 -3.69 -7.19 3.48
N PHE A 129 -3.09 -7.70 4.55
CA PHE A 129 -3.49 -8.97 5.14
C PHE A 129 -4.87 -8.87 5.81
N THR A 130 -5.66 -9.94 5.70
CA THR A 130 -6.98 -10.02 6.31
C THR A 130 -7.36 -11.44 6.71
N THR A 131 -8.07 -11.56 7.83
CA THR A 131 -8.64 -12.84 8.28
C THR A 131 -10.08 -13.07 7.81
N ARG A 132 -10.67 -12.10 7.09
CA ARG A 132 -12.05 -12.16 6.61
C ARG A 132 -12.09 -12.33 5.11
N HIS A 133 -13.20 -12.88 4.62
CA HIS A 133 -13.41 -13.02 3.19
C HIS A 133 -13.34 -11.67 2.48
N ILE A 134 -12.66 -11.64 1.33
CA ILE A 134 -12.36 -10.42 0.56
C ILE A 134 -13.63 -9.60 0.25
N SER A 135 -14.74 -10.26 -0.05
CA SER A 135 -16.02 -9.58 -0.33
C SER A 135 -16.47 -8.65 0.79
N HIS A 136 -16.09 -8.92 2.04
CA HIS A 136 -16.41 -8.02 3.14
C HIS A 136 -15.79 -6.64 2.92
N TRP A 137 -14.51 -6.57 2.57
CA TRP A 137 -13.78 -5.31 2.38
C TRP A 137 -14.18 -4.59 1.10
N VAL A 138 -14.48 -5.36 0.05
CA VAL A 138 -15.08 -4.80 -1.18
C VAL A 138 -16.40 -4.09 -0.86
N LEU A 139 -17.29 -4.73 -0.08
CA LEU A 139 -18.58 -4.14 0.29
C LEU A 139 -18.46 -2.97 1.27
N GLN A 140 -17.40 -2.91 2.08
CA GLN A 140 -17.10 -1.75 2.92
C GLN A 140 -16.43 -0.61 2.13
N GLY A 141 -16.08 -0.83 0.86
CA GLY A 141 -15.43 0.18 0.02
C GLY A 141 -14.03 0.55 0.50
N VAL A 142 -13.29 -0.41 1.09
CA VAL A 142 -11.97 -0.18 1.67
C VAL A 142 -10.97 0.32 0.62
N CYS A 143 -10.28 1.41 0.94
CA CYS A 143 -9.21 1.95 0.12
C CYS A 143 -8.15 2.65 0.97
N LEU A 144 -6.99 2.90 0.37
CA LEU A 144 -5.98 3.80 0.90
C LEU A 144 -5.99 5.12 0.14
N THR A 145 -5.67 6.23 0.80
CA THR A 145 -5.41 7.51 0.16
C THR A 145 -4.04 8.07 0.54
N LEU A 146 -3.43 8.82 -0.38
CA LEU A 146 -2.17 9.51 -0.15
C LEU A 146 -2.36 10.83 0.63
N ASN A 147 -3.52 11.47 0.45
CA ASN A 147 -3.90 12.69 1.13
C ASN A 147 -5.30 12.55 1.73
N SER A 148 -5.47 13.00 2.97
CA SER A 148 -6.75 13.34 3.57
C SER A 148 -7.06 14.79 3.22
N ASP A 149 -8.25 15.08 2.70
CA ASP A 149 -8.71 16.45 2.43
C ASP A 149 -8.86 17.29 3.71
#